data_AF-A0A258CV26-F1
#
_entry.id   AF-A0A258CV26-F1
#
_cell.length_a   1.000
_cell.length_b   1.000
_cell.length_c   1.000
_cell.angle_alpha   90.00
_cell.angle_beta   90.00
_cell.angle_gamma   90.00
#
_symmetry.space_group_name_H-M   'P 1'
#
loop_
_entity.id
_entity.type
_entity.pdbx_description
1 polymer ?
#
loop_
_entity_poly.entity_id
_entity_poly.type
_entity_poly.pdbx_seq_one_letter_code
_entity_poly.pdbx_strand_id
1 'polypeptide(L)'
;MRRLADALSATHREEEAVLLPVLSSSTQVGLRNVATRLRQEHIFDSQVVMEIEESLLDWVAGAPGLSPDAIGYLLRSFFESVRRHVRSEQDLLLLLFEGMPPAGVLH
;
A
#
# COMPACT_ATOMS: atom_id res chain seq x y z
N MET A 1 -6.10 -4.07 19.81
CA MET A 1 -6.70 -3.97 18.46
C MET A 1 -5.93 -2.90 17.72
N ARG A 2 -5.29 -3.20 16.58
CA ARG A 2 -4.54 -2.21 15.79
C ARG A 2 -5.52 -1.46 14.90
N ARG A 3 -5.40 -0.13 14.77
CA ARG A 3 -6.25 0.64 13.84
C ARG A 3 -5.84 0.33 12.39
N LEU A 4 -6.74 0.53 11.44
CA LEU A 4 -6.47 0.23 10.03
C LEU A 4 -5.35 1.13 9.51
N ALA A 5 -5.37 2.41 9.88
CA ALA A 5 -4.32 3.36 9.55
C ALA A 5 -2.94 2.93 10.10
N ASP A 6 -2.89 2.41 11.33
CA ASP A 6 -1.64 1.95 11.95
C ASP A 6 -1.03 0.76 11.20
N ALA A 7 -1.88 -0.17 10.76
CA ALA A 7 -1.44 -1.35 10.01
C ALA A 7 -0.90 -0.94 8.63
N LEU A 8 -1.64 -0.09 7.91
CA LEU A 8 -1.22 0.43 6.61
C LEU A 8 0.09 1.22 6.71
N SER A 9 0.21 2.12 7.68
CA SER A 9 1.42 2.91 7.91
C SER A 9 2.63 2.05 8.31
N ALA A 10 2.42 0.97 9.06
CA ALA A 10 3.49 0.03 9.35
C ALA A 10 3.99 -0.66 8.07
N THR A 11 3.08 -1.15 7.23
CA THR A 11 3.40 -1.81 5.95
C THR A 11 4.18 -0.89 5.01
N HIS A 12 3.69 0.33 4.77
CA HIS A 12 4.40 1.31 3.94
C HIS A 12 5.80 1.65 4.46
N ARG A 13 5.99 1.69 5.79
CA ARG A 13 7.32 1.95 6.39
C ARG A 13 8.30 0.80 6.13
N GLU A 14 7.84 -0.44 6.18
CA GLU A 14 8.67 -1.60 5.85
C GLU A 14 9.08 -1.59 4.37
N GLU A 15 8.16 -1.22 3.48
CA GLU A 15 8.45 -1.10 2.05
C GLU A 15 9.45 0.03 1.76
N GLU A 16 9.28 1.19 2.40
CA GLU A 16 10.20 2.32 2.26
C GLU A 16 11.59 2.00 2.84
N ALA A 17 11.66 1.14 3.85
CA ALA A 17 12.92 0.68 4.44
C ALA A 17 13.64 -0.37 3.59
N VAL A 18 12.91 -1.23 2.87
CA VAL A 18 13.48 -2.44 2.24
C VAL A 18 13.24 -2.49 0.74
N LEU A 19 11.98 -2.50 0.30
CA LEU A 19 11.62 -2.76 -1.11
C LEU A 19 11.90 -1.56 -2.02
N LEU A 20 11.40 -0.38 -1.63
CA LEU A 20 11.47 0.83 -2.47
C LEU A 20 12.89 1.32 -2.73
N PRO A 21 13.86 1.22 -1.79
CA PRO A 21 15.26 1.51 -2.09
C PRO A 21 15.82 0.64 -3.21
N VAL A 22 15.57 -0.67 -3.18
CA VAL A 22 16.05 -1.63 -4.20
C VAL A 22 15.50 -1.27 -5.59
N LEU A 23 14.20 -0.97 -5.66
CA LEU A 23 13.54 -0.57 -6.91
C LEU A 23 14.07 0.78 -7.42
N SER A 24 14.27 1.74 -6.51
CA SER A 24 14.73 3.10 -6.84
C SER A 24 16.19 3.13 -7.32
N SER A 25 17.04 2.23 -6.80
CA SER A 25 18.45 2.12 -7.24
C SER A 25 18.64 1.28 -8.50
N SER A 26 17.58 0.67 -9.04
CA SER A 26 17.68 -0.18 -10.22
C SER A 26 18.13 0.60 -11.46
N THR A 27 18.96 -0.04 -12.29
CA THR A 27 19.34 0.49 -13.61
C THR A 27 18.15 0.54 -14.57
N GLN A 28 17.15 -0.31 -14.35
CA GLN A 28 15.94 -0.38 -15.17
C GLN A 28 14.99 0.77 -14.83
N VAL A 29 14.70 1.63 -15.81
CA VAL A 29 13.76 2.75 -15.68
C VAL A 29 12.38 2.26 -15.21
N GLY A 30 11.92 1.11 -15.71
CA GLY A 30 10.64 0.53 -15.31
C GLY A 30 10.52 0.29 -13.81
N LEU A 31 11.56 -0.27 -13.18
CA LEU A 31 11.56 -0.54 -11.74
C LEU A 31 11.58 0.76 -10.91
N ARG A 32 12.32 1.78 -11.37
CA ARG A 32 12.27 3.10 -10.72
C ARG A 32 10.90 3.75 -10.85
N ASN A 33 10.25 3.63 -12.00
CA ASN A 33 8.88 4.13 -12.20
C ASN A 33 7.88 3.41 -11.29
N VAL A 34 8.04 2.11 -11.10
CA VAL A 34 7.23 1.33 -10.15
C VAL A 34 7.42 1.86 -8.73
N ALA A 35 8.65 2.12 -8.28
CA ALA A 35 8.90 2.71 -6.96
C ALA A 35 8.18 4.07 -6.77
N THR A 36 8.24 4.95 -7.79
CA THR A 36 7.52 6.23 -7.77
C THR A 36 6.01 6.03 -7.69
N ARG A 37 5.47 5.08 -8.46
CA ARG A 37 4.03 4.76 -8.46
C ARG A 37 3.58 4.25 -7.09
N LEU A 38 4.31 3.31 -6.49
CA LEU A 38 3.98 2.76 -5.17
C LEU A 38 3.95 3.85 -4.10
N ARG A 39 4.92 4.79 -4.09
CA ARG A 39 4.90 5.94 -3.17
C ARG A 39 3.69 6.86 -3.38
N GLN A 40 3.23 7.03 -4.63
CA GLN A 40 2.01 7.80 -4.90
C GLN A 40 0.76 7.07 -4.39
N GLU A 41 0.69 5.75 -4.59
CA GLU A 41 -0.37 4.90 -4.04
C GLU A 41 -0.40 4.98 -2.50
N HIS A 42 0.75 4.99 -1.83
CA HIS A 42 0.82 5.15 -0.37
C HIS A 42 0.18 6.43 0.15
N ILE A 43 0.38 7.56 -0.55
CA ILE A 43 -0.20 8.85 -0.19
C ILE A 43 -1.73 8.75 -0.28
N PHE A 44 -2.23 8.18 -1.38
CA PHE A 44 -3.65 8.00 -1.59
C PHE A 44 -4.27 7.06 -0.56
N ASP A 45 -3.70 5.89 -0.35
CA ASP A 45 -4.22 4.90 0.61
C ASP A 45 -4.24 5.46 2.04
N SER A 46 -3.25 6.29 2.40
CA SER A 46 -3.19 6.97 3.70
C SER A 46 -4.28 8.02 3.87
N GLN A 47 -4.64 8.75 2.81
CA GLN A 47 -5.75 9.71 2.86
C GLN A 47 -7.10 9.00 2.97
N VAL A 48 -7.31 7.98 2.15
CA VAL A 48 -8.55 7.22 2.12
C VAL A 48 -8.79 6.49 3.44
N VAL A 49 -7.75 5.92 4.07
CA VAL A 49 -7.93 5.24 5.35
C VAL A 49 -8.34 6.20 6.47
N MET A 50 -7.83 7.44 6.47
CA MET A 50 -8.24 8.45 7.44
C MET A 50 -9.70 8.86 7.23
N GLU A 51 -10.12 9.06 5.97
CA GLU A 51 -11.51 9.39 5.63
C GLU A 51 -12.47 8.25 6.02
N ILE A 52 -12.06 6.99 5.85
CA ILE A 52 -12.82 5.82 6.31
C ILE A 52 -12.97 5.84 7.83
N GLU A 53 -11.88 6.04 8.57
CA GLU A 53 -11.92 6.05 10.04
C GLU A 53 -12.82 7.19 10.55
N GLU A 54 -12.70 8.39 9.99
CA GLU A 54 -13.56 9.55 10.32
C GLU A 54 -15.04 9.25 10.02
N SER A 55 -15.34 8.79 8.80
CA SER A 55 -16.71 8.48 8.38
C SER A 55 -17.38 7.42 9.25
N LEU A 56 -16.63 6.41 9.69
CA LEU A 56 -17.14 5.37 10.58
C LEU A 56 -17.37 5.89 12.01
N LEU A 57 -16.50 6.78 12.51
CA LEU A 57 -16.65 7.40 13.82
C LEU A 57 -17.90 8.30 13.85
N ASP A 58 -18.11 9.12 12.82
CA ASP A 58 -19.31 9.97 12.68
C ASP A 58 -20.59 9.14 12.63
N TRP A 59 -20.54 8.00 11.93
CA TRP A 59 -21.66 7.08 11.84
C TRP A 59 -22.00 6.47 13.20
N VAL A 60 -21.00 6.07 13.99
CA VAL A 60 -21.18 5.59 15.37
C VAL A 60 -21.67 6.68 16.32
N ALA A 61 -21.24 7.93 16.11
CA ALA A 61 -21.69 9.09 16.88
C ALA A 61 -23.14 9.52 16.56
N GLY A 62 -23.79 8.91 15.56
CA GLY A 62 -25.15 9.23 15.15
C GLY A 62 -25.28 10.52 14.35
N ALA A 63 -24.16 11.03 13.82
CA ALA A 63 -24.11 12.26 13.01
C ALA A 63 -23.37 11.99 11.68
N PRO A 64 -23.88 11.08 10.83
CA PRO A 64 -23.14 10.64 9.65
C PRO A 64 -22.98 11.76 8.62
N GLY A 65 -21.74 12.13 8.30
CA GLY A 65 -21.42 13.06 7.22
C GLY A 65 -21.61 12.46 5.80
N LEU A 66 -21.56 11.13 5.68
CA LEU A 66 -21.75 10.39 4.43
C LEU A 66 -22.95 9.46 4.50
N SER A 67 -23.60 9.24 3.36
CA SER A 67 -24.65 8.21 3.25
C SER A 67 -24.05 6.80 3.36
N PRO A 68 -24.83 5.79 3.75
CA PRO A 68 -24.36 4.40 3.77
C PRO A 68 -23.80 3.92 2.41
N ASP A 69 -24.42 4.35 1.31
CA ASP A 69 -23.93 4.03 -0.04
C ASP A 69 -22.55 4.67 -0.31
N ALA A 70 -22.37 5.94 0.07
CA ALA A 70 -21.09 6.63 -0.08
C ALA A 70 -19.97 5.98 0.74
N ILE A 71 -20.26 5.57 1.99
CA ILE A 71 -19.33 4.79 2.82
C ILE A 71 -18.99 3.46 2.13
N GLY A 72 -19.99 2.77 1.57
CA GLY A 72 -19.80 1.54 0.82
C GLY A 72 -18.91 1.71 -0.42
N TYR A 73 -19.03 2.83 -1.14
CA TYR A 73 -18.14 3.17 -2.25
C TYR A 73 -16.71 3.45 -1.77
N LEU A 74 -16.54 4.23 -0.71
CA LEU A 74 -15.24 4.56 -0.14
C LEU A 74 -14.48 3.30 0.28
N LEU A 75 -15.14 2.41 1.03
CA LEU A 75 -14.58 1.12 1.44
C LEU A 75 -14.19 0.25 0.23
N ARG A 76 -15.05 0.17 -0.79
CA ARG A 76 -14.77 -0.63 -1.99
C ARG A 76 -13.54 -0.11 -2.73
N SER A 77 -13.47 1.20 -2.96
CA SER A 77 -12.34 1.85 -3.62
C SER A 77 -11.03 1.60 -2.86
N PHE A 78 -11.05 1.72 -1.52
CA PHE A 78 -9.91 1.42 -0.67
C PHE A 78 -9.43 -0.03 -0.82
N PHE A 79 -10.33 -1.01 -0.63
CA PHE A 79 -9.93 -2.41 -0.71
C PHE A 79 -9.48 -2.83 -2.12
N GLU A 80 -10.05 -2.23 -3.17
CA GLU A 80 -9.57 -2.47 -4.53
C GLU A 80 -8.17 -1.90 -4.76
N SER A 81 -7.89 -0.68 -4.27
CA SER A 81 -6.57 -0.06 -4.31
C SER A 81 -5.53 -0.93 -3.62
N VAL A 82 -5.77 -1.28 -2.35
CA VAL A 82 -4.85 -2.08 -1.52
C VAL A 82 -4.62 -3.46 -2.12
N ARG A 83 -5.64 -4.12 -2.68
CA ARG A 83 -5.45 -5.41 -3.37
C ARG A 83 -4.53 -5.32 -4.58
N ARG A 84 -4.66 -4.25 -5.37
CA ARG A 84 -3.81 -4.00 -6.54
C ARG A 84 -2.38 -3.68 -6.13
N HIS A 85 -2.23 -2.92 -5.05
CA HIS A 85 -0.95 -2.60 -4.43
C HIS A 85 -0.22 -3.87 -4.00
N VAL A 86 -0.81 -4.65 -3.08
CA VAL A 86 -0.22 -5.90 -2.54
C VAL A 86 0.12 -6.89 -3.65
N ARG A 87 -0.75 -7.03 -4.66
CA ARG A 87 -0.46 -7.93 -5.80
C ARG A 87 0.77 -7.48 -6.58
N SER A 88 0.89 -6.17 -6.85
CA SER A 88 2.05 -5.62 -7.56
C SER A 88 3.34 -5.91 -6.80
N GLU A 89 3.33 -5.80 -5.49
CA GLU A 89 4.50 -6.09 -4.65
C GLU A 89 4.86 -7.57 -4.63
N GLN A 90 3.86 -8.45 -4.52
CA GLN A 90 4.07 -9.89 -4.59
C GLN A 90 4.71 -10.29 -5.93
N ASP A 91 4.22 -9.73 -7.04
CA ASP A 91 4.80 -9.97 -8.36
C ASP A 91 6.25 -9.46 -8.43
N LEU A 92 6.56 -8.30 -7.83
CA LEU A 92 7.94 -7.77 -7.76
C LEU A 92 8.86 -8.63 -6.90
N LEU A 93 8.40 -9.08 -5.73
CA LEU A 93 9.17 -9.94 -4.84
C LEU A 93 9.49 -11.27 -5.53
N LEU A 94 8.52 -11.88 -6.22
CA LEU A 94 8.76 -13.09 -7.01
C LEU A 94 9.84 -12.87 -8.07
N LEU A 95 9.76 -11.78 -8.84
CA LEU A 95 10.77 -11.47 -9.84
C LEU A 95 12.16 -11.23 -9.24
N LEU A 96 12.23 -10.54 -8.09
CA LEU A 96 13.49 -10.28 -7.39
C LEU A 96 14.10 -11.57 -6.83
N PHE A 97 13.29 -12.49 -6.30
CA PHE A 97 13.77 -13.75 -5.73
C PHE A 97 14.03 -14.85 -6.77
N GLU A 98 13.30 -14.89 -7.88
CA GLU A 98 13.56 -15.81 -8.99
C GLU A 98 14.81 -15.40 -9.80
N GLY A 99 15.12 -14.10 -9.86
CA GLY A 99 16.32 -13.58 -10.50
C GLY A 99 17.58 -13.58 -9.61
N MET A 100 17.47 -13.91 -8.32
CA MET A 100 18.59 -13.92 -7.38
C MET A 100 19.30 -15.28 -7.43
N PRO A 101 20.60 -15.35 -7.79
CA PRO A 101 21.33 -16.61 -7.62
C PRO A 101 21.27 -17.03 -6.15
N PRO A 102 21.20 -18.35 -5.85
CA PRO A 102 21.07 -18.83 -4.49
C PRO A 102 22.15 -18.20 -3.61
N ALA A 103 21.74 -17.73 -2.42
CA ALA A 103 22.58 -17.09 -1.40
C ALA A 103 23.68 -18.06 -0.91
N GLY A 104 24.70 -18.25 -1.74
CA GLY A 104 25.73 -19.26 -1.54
C GLY A 104 26.89 -19.20 -2.53
N VAL A 105 26.88 -18.29 -3.51
CA VAL A 105 28.03 -18.08 -4.40
C VAL A 105 28.46 -16.61 -4.35
N LEU A 106 29.04 -16.21 -3.23
CA LEU A 106 29.99 -15.11 -3.17
C LEU A 106 31.37 -15.75 -2.97
N HIS A 107 32.09 -15.96 -4.07
CA HIS A 107 33.53 -16.22 -4.07
C HIS A 107 34.26 -14.94 -4.49
#